data_AF-A0A7C3HF56-F1
#
_entry.id   AF-A0A7C3HF56-F1
#
_cell.length_a   1.000
_cell.length_b   1.000
_cell.length_c   1.000
_cell.angle_alpha   90.00
_cell.angle_beta   90.00
_cell.angle_gamma   90.00
#
_symmetry.space_group_name_H-M   'P 1'
#
loop_
_entity.id
_entity.type
_entity.pdbx_description
1 polymer ?
#
loop_
_entity_poly.entity_id
_entity_poly.type
_entity_poly.pdbx_seq_one_letter_code
_entity_poly.pdbx_strand_id
1 'polypeptide(L)'
;NAQEYYRKARKLEGKRKVAKKRLEESIAEQKELERLLAEAGEAPSVKELRALATKVGIDLAEAEISTSGARPRRSARQTRQPFLRFVSADGLEILAGRSAEDNEKLTFQVAKEHDFWFHAAGTAGSHVIVRNPRRLEKCPPRTAEQAAALAAYLSKNRNSSNVLVHFTQKRYLKKQKGGPPGAVIMKAFQSMFAKPALPTADSQGENSGAPG
;
A
#
# COMPACT_ATOMS: atom_id res chain seq x y z
N ASN A 1 -40.28 -10.15 -19.69
CA ASN A 1 -39.19 -11.14 -19.94
C ASN A 1 -38.14 -10.68 -20.95
N ALA A 2 -38.46 -10.26 -22.17
CA ALA A 2 -37.44 -9.87 -23.18
C ALA A 2 -36.55 -8.66 -22.80
N GLN A 3 -37.10 -7.62 -22.18
CA GLN A 3 -36.34 -6.43 -21.72
C GLN A 3 -35.33 -6.76 -20.60
N GLU A 4 -35.64 -7.71 -19.73
CA GLU A 4 -34.73 -8.18 -18.67
C GLU A 4 -33.50 -8.89 -19.26
N TYR A 5 -33.73 -9.76 -20.25
CA TYR A 5 -32.64 -10.43 -20.98
C TYR A 5 -31.76 -9.42 -21.72
N TYR A 6 -32.35 -8.39 -22.34
CA TYR A 6 -31.59 -7.34 -23.02
C TYR A 6 -30.73 -6.51 -22.05
N ARG A 7 -31.26 -6.16 -20.87
CA ARG A 7 -30.50 -5.46 -19.81
C ARG A 7 -29.36 -6.32 -19.25
N LYS A 8 -29.59 -7.62 -19.04
CA LYS A 8 -28.56 -8.58 -18.62
C LYS A 8 -27.45 -8.70 -19.66
N ALA A 9 -27.80 -8.81 -20.94
CA ALA A 9 -26.85 -8.88 -22.04
C ALA A 9 -25.96 -7.63 -22.12
N ARG A 10 -26.54 -6.43 -22.09
CA ARG A 10 -25.78 -5.16 -22.07
C ARG A 10 -24.85 -5.04 -20.85
N LYS A 11 -25.28 -5.48 -19.67
CA LYS A 11 -24.46 -5.47 -18.45
C LYS A 11 -23.27 -6.43 -18.55
N LEU A 12 -23.49 -7.63 -19.12
CA LEU A 12 -22.44 -8.60 -19.36
C LEU A 12 -21.44 -8.11 -20.40
N GLU A 13 -21.91 -7.44 -21.45
CA GLU A 13 -21.07 -6.86 -22.49
C GLU A 13 -20.18 -5.74 -21.94
N GLY A 14 -20.71 -4.86 -21.09
CA GLY A 14 -19.94 -3.84 -20.38
C GLY A 14 -18.85 -4.44 -19.48
N LYS A 15 -19.19 -5.49 -18.71
CA LYS A 15 -18.20 -6.24 -17.89
C LYS A 15 -17.13 -6.90 -18.76
N ARG A 16 -17.52 -7.49 -19.89
CA ARG A 16 -16.60 -8.12 -20.85
C ARG A 16 -15.62 -7.09 -21.41
N LYS A 17 -16.08 -5.88 -21.74
CA LYS A 17 -15.23 -4.80 -22.25
C LYS A 17 -14.20 -4.35 -21.22
N VAL A 18 -14.61 -4.18 -19.96
CA VAL A 18 -13.68 -3.83 -18.86
C VAL A 18 -12.68 -4.95 -18.59
N ALA A 19 -13.13 -6.20 -18.55
CA ALA A 19 -12.26 -7.35 -18.36
C ALA A 19 -11.25 -7.51 -19.51
N LYS A 20 -11.68 -7.30 -20.76
CA LYS A 20 -10.80 -7.33 -21.94
C LYS A 20 -9.74 -6.24 -21.87
N LYS A 21 -10.12 -5.00 -21.53
CA LYS A 21 -9.15 -3.91 -21.36
C LYS A 21 -8.13 -4.22 -20.28
N ARG A 22 -8.57 -4.74 -19.13
CA ARG A 22 -7.67 -5.16 -18.05
C ARG A 22 -6.72 -6.27 -18.48
N LEU A 23 -7.22 -7.25 -19.25
CA LEU A 23 -6.40 -8.32 -19.80
C LEU A 23 -5.33 -7.76 -20.75
N GLU A 24 -5.69 -6.83 -21.63
CA GLU A 24 -4.74 -6.14 -22.52
C GLU A 24 -3.68 -5.36 -21.73
N GLU A 25 -4.08 -4.62 -20.70
CA GLU A 25 -3.17 -3.88 -19.80
C GLU A 25 -2.21 -4.84 -19.06
N SER A 26 -2.71 -5.96 -18.52
CA SER A 26 -1.88 -6.95 -17.82
C SER A 26 -0.94 -7.71 -18.76
N ILE A 27 -1.36 -8.03 -19.99
CA ILE A 27 -0.47 -8.64 -20.99
C ILE A 27 0.65 -7.67 -21.38
N ALA A 28 0.34 -6.38 -21.53
CA ALA A 28 1.35 -5.38 -21.82
C ALA A 28 2.36 -5.22 -20.67
N GLU A 29 1.88 -5.20 -19.41
CA GLU A 29 2.72 -5.17 -18.22
C GLU A 29 3.61 -6.42 -18.13
N GLN A 30 3.04 -7.62 -18.35
CA GLN A 30 3.81 -8.87 -18.37
C GLN A 30 4.92 -8.82 -19.43
N LYS A 31 4.61 -8.35 -20.64
CA LYS A 31 5.58 -8.26 -21.74
C LYS A 31 6.73 -7.30 -21.40
N GLU A 32 6.43 -6.17 -20.76
CA GLU A 32 7.48 -5.24 -20.31
C GLU A 32 8.35 -5.86 -19.21
N LEU A 33 7.76 -6.59 -18.27
CA LEU A 33 8.52 -7.30 -17.24
C LEU A 33 9.41 -8.41 -17.84
N GLU A 34 8.91 -9.17 -18.83
CA GLU A 34 9.69 -10.17 -19.54
C GLU A 34 10.87 -9.54 -20.30
N ARG A 35 10.65 -8.38 -20.94
CA ARG A 35 11.71 -7.60 -21.58
C ARG A 35 12.78 -7.16 -20.56
N LEU A 36 12.37 -6.59 -19.43
CA LEU A 36 13.28 -6.16 -18.37
C LEU A 36 14.06 -7.34 -17.78
N LEU A 37 13.43 -8.51 -17.65
CA LEU A 37 14.09 -9.73 -17.19
C LEU A 37 15.14 -10.22 -18.18
N ALA A 38 14.86 -10.17 -19.49
CA ALA A 38 15.82 -10.50 -20.52
C ALA A 38 17.01 -9.52 -20.52
N GLU A 39 16.74 -8.22 -20.44
CA GLU A 39 17.76 -7.17 -20.33
C GLU A 39 18.64 -7.35 -19.08
N ALA A 40 18.04 -7.77 -17.96
CA ALA A 40 18.78 -8.12 -16.76
C ALA A 40 19.63 -9.40 -16.94
N GLY A 41 19.12 -10.41 -17.63
CA GLY A 41 19.84 -11.66 -17.89
C GLY A 41 21.06 -11.50 -18.81
N GLU A 42 21.00 -10.54 -19.74
CA GLU A 42 22.09 -10.23 -20.67
C GLU A 42 23.05 -9.16 -20.14
N ALA A 43 22.76 -8.55 -18.99
CA ALA A 43 23.57 -7.47 -18.44
C ALA A 43 25.01 -7.95 -18.16
N PRO A 44 26.03 -7.38 -18.82
CA PRO A 44 27.43 -7.82 -18.72
C PRO A 44 28.08 -7.46 -17.38
N SER A 45 27.44 -6.63 -16.56
CA SER A 45 27.99 -6.19 -15.28
C SER A 45 26.93 -5.88 -14.22
N VAL A 46 27.32 -6.04 -12.95
CA VAL A 46 26.51 -5.65 -11.77
C VAL A 46 26.14 -4.17 -11.78
N LYS A 47 26.98 -3.31 -12.39
CA LYS A 47 26.71 -1.88 -12.53
C LYS A 47 25.52 -1.60 -13.44
N GLU A 48 25.41 -2.33 -14.54
CA GLU A 48 24.29 -2.19 -15.50
C GLU A 48 22.99 -2.75 -14.92
N LEU A 49 23.04 -3.88 -14.20
CA LEU A 49 21.91 -4.38 -13.42
C LEU A 49 21.37 -3.37 -12.41
N ARG A 50 22.27 -2.68 -11.69
CA ARG A 50 21.88 -1.62 -10.73
C ARG A 50 21.25 -0.41 -11.43
N ALA A 51 21.75 -0.03 -12.59
CA ALA A 51 21.18 1.05 -13.39
C ALA A 51 19.76 0.70 -13.89
N LEU A 52 19.58 -0.53 -14.38
CA LEU A 52 18.27 -1.05 -14.81
C LEU A 52 17.27 -1.08 -13.65
N ALA A 53 17.70 -1.53 -12.48
CA ALA A 53 16.84 -1.55 -11.29
C ALA A 53 16.43 -0.15 -10.83
N THR A 54 17.36 0.81 -10.85
CA THR A 54 17.06 2.21 -10.52
C THR A 54 16.00 2.79 -11.47
N LYS A 55 16.07 2.45 -12.77
CA LYS A 55 15.10 2.87 -13.80
C LYS A 55 13.69 2.34 -13.55
N VAL A 56 13.56 1.18 -12.91
CA VAL A 56 12.26 0.58 -12.51
C VAL A 56 11.90 0.87 -11.04
N GLY A 57 12.62 1.78 -10.38
CA GLY A 57 12.35 2.19 -9.00
C GLY A 57 12.78 1.17 -7.93
N ILE A 58 13.59 0.18 -8.31
CA ILE A 58 14.18 -0.83 -7.42
C ILE A 58 15.58 -0.38 -7.00
N ASP A 59 15.73 -0.06 -5.73
CA ASP A 59 17.05 0.25 -5.16
C ASP A 59 17.84 -1.05 -4.88
N LEU A 60 18.79 -1.38 -5.76
CA LEU A 60 19.65 -2.57 -5.69
C LEU A 60 20.97 -2.35 -4.91
N ALA A 61 21.11 -1.26 -4.14
CA ALA A 61 22.36 -0.93 -3.46
C ALA A 61 22.89 -2.00 -2.48
N GLU A 62 22.10 -3.02 -2.10
CA GLU A 62 22.46 -3.98 -1.04
C GLU A 62 22.74 -5.43 -1.52
N ALA A 63 22.74 -5.71 -2.83
CA ALA A 63 23.03 -7.05 -3.35
C ALA A 63 24.52 -7.22 -3.69
N GLU A 64 25.40 -7.17 -2.67
CA GLU A 64 26.70 -7.82 -2.78
C GLU A 64 26.51 -9.29 -2.37
N ILE A 65 26.51 -10.18 -3.36
CA ILE A 65 26.53 -11.62 -3.13
C ILE A 65 27.92 -11.92 -2.56
N SER A 66 27.98 -12.12 -1.25
CA SER A 66 29.18 -12.56 -0.54
C SER A 66 29.58 -13.96 -1.05
N THR A 67 30.53 -14.01 -1.98
CA THR A 67 31.24 -15.24 -2.36
C THR A 67 32.28 -15.58 -1.29
N SER A 68 31.82 -15.97 -0.10
CA SER A 68 32.67 -16.64 0.87
C SER A 68 31.79 -17.34 1.89
N GLY A 69 31.88 -18.67 1.92
CA GLY A 69 31.20 -19.52 2.89
C GLY A 69 31.69 -19.22 4.31
N ALA A 70 31.01 -18.31 5.00
CA ALA A 70 31.08 -18.16 6.44
C ALA A 70 29.80 -17.47 6.88
N ARG A 71 28.95 -18.16 7.67
CA ARG A 71 27.77 -17.57 8.30
C ARG A 71 28.21 -16.38 9.17
N PRO A 72 27.83 -15.13 8.85
CA PRO A 72 28.09 -14.02 9.76
C PRO A 72 26.93 -13.91 10.73
N ARG A 73 27.26 -13.83 12.03
CA ARG A 73 26.32 -13.48 13.09
C ARG A 73 25.73 -12.11 12.74
N ARG A 74 24.40 -12.03 12.65
CA ARG A 74 23.65 -10.78 12.38
C ARG A 74 23.98 -9.72 13.43
N SER A 75 24.98 -8.89 13.18
CA SER A 75 25.09 -7.57 13.80
C SER A 75 24.00 -6.68 13.19
N ALA A 76 23.40 -5.85 14.03
CA ALA A 76 22.20 -5.09 13.76
C ALA A 76 22.31 -4.29 12.44
N ARG A 77 21.62 -4.79 11.42
CA ARG A 77 21.31 -4.07 10.17
C ARG A 77 20.69 -2.73 10.59
N GLN A 78 21.29 -1.62 10.19
CA GLN A 78 20.60 -0.32 10.25
C GLN A 78 19.27 -0.51 9.52
N THR A 79 18.21 -0.52 10.31
CA THR A 79 16.88 -0.92 9.89
C THR A 79 16.33 0.15 8.97
N ARG A 80 16.04 -0.21 7.70
CA ARG A 80 15.08 0.58 6.89
C ARG A 80 13.89 0.88 7.78
N GLN A 81 13.47 2.14 7.89
CA GLN A 81 12.26 2.45 8.64
C GLN A 81 11.10 1.67 8.02
N PRO A 82 10.49 0.72 8.74
CA PRO A 82 9.69 -0.34 8.12
C PRO A 82 8.36 0.18 7.54
N PHE A 83 7.91 1.37 7.97
CA PHE A 83 6.63 1.95 7.59
C PHE A 83 6.79 3.46 7.33
N LEU A 84 5.89 4.04 6.54
CA LEU A 84 5.70 5.49 6.52
C LEU A 84 4.99 5.91 7.81
N ARG A 85 5.37 7.06 8.38
CA ARG A 85 4.79 7.59 9.62
C ARG A 85 4.23 8.98 9.36
N PHE A 86 3.03 9.23 9.87
CA PHE A 86 2.35 10.52 9.83
C PHE A 86 1.66 10.75 11.19
N VAL A 87 1.20 11.98 11.41
CA VAL A 87 0.40 12.35 12.57
C VAL A 87 -0.90 12.94 12.06
N SER A 88 -2.02 12.50 12.62
CA SER A 88 -3.34 13.03 12.29
C SER A 88 -3.56 14.42 12.92
N ALA A 89 -4.58 15.13 12.47
CA ALA A 89 -5.00 16.40 13.07
C ALA A 89 -5.39 16.25 14.56
N ASP A 90 -5.81 15.06 14.98
CA ASP A 90 -6.14 14.75 16.38
C ASP A 90 -4.93 14.24 17.19
N GLY A 91 -3.72 14.33 16.62
CA GLY A 91 -2.46 13.90 17.28
C GLY A 91 -2.25 12.39 17.33
N LEU A 92 -3.01 11.60 16.55
CA LEU A 92 -2.86 10.15 16.49
C LEU A 92 -1.81 9.75 15.46
N GLU A 93 -0.95 8.80 15.82
CA GLU A 93 0.04 8.26 14.90
C GLU A 93 -0.64 7.44 13.80
N ILE A 94 -0.29 7.72 12.55
CA ILE A 94 -0.71 6.98 11.36
C ILE A 94 0.52 6.30 10.74
N LEU A 95 0.42 4.99 10.51
CA LEU A 95 1.45 4.17 9.88
C LEU A 95 0.95 3.63 8.54
N ALA A 96 1.79 3.59 7.51
CA ALA A 96 1.45 2.97 6.23
C ALA A 96 2.54 2.03 5.73
N GLY A 97 2.14 0.83 5.26
CA GLY A 97 3.06 -0.14 4.67
C GLY A 97 3.50 0.26 3.26
N ARG A 98 4.73 -0.10 2.89
CA ARG A 98 5.31 0.22 1.56
C ARG A 98 5.27 -0.95 0.59
N SER A 99 5.24 -2.19 1.12
CA SER A 99 5.12 -3.43 0.35
C SER A 99 4.08 -4.38 0.95
N ALA A 100 3.84 -5.51 0.30
CA ALA A 100 2.95 -6.57 0.81
C ALA A 100 3.48 -7.20 2.11
N GLU A 101 4.79 -7.38 2.25
CA GLU A 101 5.45 -7.88 3.46
C GLU A 101 5.36 -6.86 4.60
N ASP A 102 5.52 -5.57 4.29
CA ASP A 102 5.36 -4.51 5.28
C ASP A 102 3.90 -4.40 5.72
N ASN A 103 2.95 -4.49 4.80
CA ASN A 103 1.52 -4.56 5.10
C ASN A 103 1.20 -5.72 6.05
N GLU A 104 1.79 -6.90 5.83
CA GLU A 104 1.62 -8.04 6.72
C GLU A 104 2.17 -7.78 8.12
N LYS A 105 3.42 -7.32 8.21
CA LYS A 105 4.06 -7.00 9.49
C LYS A 105 3.30 -5.90 10.23
N LEU A 106 2.91 -4.84 9.52
CA LEU A 106 2.17 -3.72 10.06
C LEU A 106 0.84 -4.17 10.67
N THR A 107 0.06 -4.96 9.93
CA THR A 107 -1.27 -5.40 10.38
C THR A 107 -1.24 -6.48 11.45
N PHE A 108 -0.31 -7.43 11.36
CA PHE A 108 -0.35 -8.62 12.21
C PHE A 108 0.68 -8.66 13.33
N GLN A 109 1.78 -7.89 13.24
CA GLN A 109 2.84 -7.86 14.27
C GLN A 109 2.87 -6.52 15.03
N VAL A 110 2.65 -5.40 14.34
CA VAL A 110 2.75 -4.06 14.93
C VAL A 110 1.40 -3.59 15.49
N ALA A 111 0.34 -3.69 14.68
CA ALA A 111 -0.99 -3.24 15.06
C ALA A 111 -1.56 -4.00 16.27
N LYS A 112 -2.09 -3.24 17.22
CA LYS A 112 -2.80 -3.69 18.42
C LYS A 112 -4.29 -3.81 18.10
N GLU A 113 -5.01 -4.56 18.93
CA GLU A 113 -6.39 -4.97 18.69
C GLU A 113 -7.37 -3.81 18.44
N HIS A 114 -7.17 -2.69 19.13
CA HIS A 114 -8.02 -1.49 19.04
C HIS A 114 -7.56 -0.47 17.99
N ASP A 115 -6.42 -0.70 17.34
CA ASP A 115 -5.96 0.18 16.26
C ASP A 115 -6.92 0.08 15.07
N PHE A 116 -7.06 1.20 14.36
CA PHE A 116 -7.92 1.26 13.17
C PHE A 116 -7.09 0.96 11.94
N TRP A 117 -7.59 0.08 11.08
CA TRP A 117 -6.97 -0.31 9.83
C TRP A 117 -7.82 0.19 8.66
N PHE A 118 -7.15 0.66 7.61
CA PHE A 118 -7.74 1.20 6.39
C PHE A 118 -7.07 0.60 5.17
N HIS A 119 -7.85 0.35 4.11
CA HIS A 119 -7.35 -0.10 2.81
C HIS A 119 -8.34 0.22 1.68
N ALA A 120 -7.83 0.53 0.49
CA ALA A 120 -8.65 0.80 -0.69
C ALA A 120 -9.41 -0.47 -1.14
N ALA A 121 -10.73 -0.35 -1.35
CA ALA A 121 -11.59 -1.46 -1.69
C ALA A 121 -11.36 -1.96 -3.13
N GLY A 122 -11.27 -3.28 -3.32
CA GLY A 122 -11.25 -3.93 -4.64
C GLY A 122 -10.01 -3.63 -5.49
N THR A 123 -8.93 -3.12 -4.88
CA THR A 123 -7.68 -2.77 -5.57
C THR A 123 -6.47 -3.06 -4.68
N ALA A 124 -5.29 -3.14 -5.27
CA ALA A 124 -4.04 -3.22 -4.51
C ALA A 124 -3.68 -1.85 -3.90
N GLY A 125 -3.19 -1.86 -2.67
CA GLY A 125 -2.72 -0.66 -1.98
C GLY A 125 -2.05 -0.95 -0.64
N SER A 126 -1.63 0.12 0.02
CA SER A 126 -1.03 0.05 1.35
C SER A 126 -2.08 -0.23 2.44
N HIS A 127 -1.69 -1.01 3.44
CA HIS A 127 -2.39 -1.03 4.72
C HIS A 127 -2.02 0.24 5.48
N VAL A 128 -3.04 0.98 5.94
CA VAL A 128 -2.86 2.16 6.78
C VAL A 128 -3.42 1.84 8.17
N ILE A 129 -2.61 2.06 9.22
CA ILE A 129 -2.96 1.85 10.61
C ILE A 129 -2.96 3.19 11.35
N VAL A 130 -4.08 3.53 11.98
CA VAL A 130 -4.15 4.60 12.98
C VAL A 130 -3.98 3.96 14.36
N ARG A 131 -2.94 4.37 15.07
CA ARG A 131 -2.64 3.91 16.43
C ARG A 131 -3.66 4.46 17.41
N ASN A 132 -4.20 3.59 18.25
CA ASN A 132 -5.26 3.92 19.19
C ASN A 132 -4.87 3.53 20.63
N PRO A 133 -3.85 4.17 21.22
CA PRO A 133 -3.41 3.85 22.59
C PRO A 133 -4.50 4.12 23.63
N ARG A 134 -5.41 5.07 23.35
CA ARG A 134 -6.55 5.42 24.21
C ARG A 134 -7.75 4.47 24.07
N ARG A 135 -7.67 3.44 23.21
CA ARG A 135 -8.73 2.44 22.97
C ARG A 135 -10.10 3.05 22.67
N LEU A 136 -10.12 4.16 21.93
CA LEU A 136 -11.34 4.79 21.46
C LEU A 136 -12.21 3.76 20.71
N GLU A 137 -13.51 3.78 20.96
CA GLU A 137 -14.43 2.88 20.27
C GLU A 137 -14.55 3.21 18.78
N LYS A 138 -14.55 4.51 18.46
CA LYS A 138 -14.63 5.04 17.10
C LYS A 138 -13.41 5.90 16.80
N CYS A 139 -12.94 5.83 15.56
CA CYS A 139 -11.89 6.71 15.08
C CYS A 139 -12.46 8.14 15.00
N PRO A 140 -11.75 9.17 15.49
CA PRO A 140 -12.15 10.55 15.28
C PRO A 140 -12.40 10.83 13.79
N PRO A 141 -13.48 11.54 13.42
CA PRO A 141 -13.85 11.72 12.01
C PRO A 141 -12.73 12.30 11.15
N ARG A 142 -12.03 13.33 11.65
CA ARG A 142 -10.90 13.98 10.95
C ARG A 142 -9.74 13.01 10.71
N THR A 143 -9.33 12.27 11.74
CA THR A 143 -8.31 11.22 11.59
C THR A 143 -8.75 10.12 10.61
N ALA A 144 -10.02 9.70 10.65
CA ALA A 144 -10.54 8.68 9.73
C ALA A 144 -10.49 9.15 8.27
N GLU A 145 -10.88 10.41 8.01
CA GLU A 145 -10.81 11.03 6.68
C GLU A 145 -9.36 11.11 6.18
N GLN A 146 -8.42 11.56 7.01
CA GLN A 146 -7.00 11.63 6.66
C GLN A 146 -6.40 10.25 6.37
N ALA A 147 -6.70 9.25 7.21
CA ALA A 147 -6.22 7.88 7.01
C ALA A 147 -6.82 7.25 5.75
N ALA A 148 -8.10 7.52 5.45
CA ALA A 148 -8.75 7.03 4.24
C ALA A 148 -8.20 7.72 2.98
N ALA A 149 -7.95 9.02 3.01
CA ALA A 149 -7.32 9.76 1.92
C ALA A 149 -5.90 9.24 1.62
N LEU A 150 -5.13 8.94 2.68
CA LEU A 150 -3.81 8.33 2.55
C LEU A 150 -3.89 6.91 1.97
N ALA A 151 -4.82 6.07 2.43
CA ALA A 151 -5.02 4.72 1.90
C ALA A 151 -5.43 4.75 0.41
N ALA A 152 -6.25 5.73 0.01
CA ALA A 152 -6.63 5.96 -1.37
C ALA A 152 -5.43 6.42 -2.22
N TYR A 153 -4.61 7.33 -1.70
CA TYR A 153 -3.39 7.83 -2.36
C TYR A 153 -2.32 6.75 -2.54
N LEU A 154 -2.15 5.86 -1.57
CA LEU A 154 -1.21 4.74 -1.62
C LEU A 154 -1.81 3.47 -2.26
N SER A 155 -2.80 3.64 -3.14
CA SER A 155 -3.43 2.55 -3.90
C SER A 155 -3.21 2.69 -5.40
N LYS A 156 -3.49 1.63 -6.17
CA LYS A 156 -3.53 1.73 -7.65
C LYS A 156 -4.55 2.75 -8.16
N ASN A 157 -5.53 3.15 -7.33
CA ASN A 157 -6.58 4.12 -7.70
C ASN A 157 -6.25 5.56 -7.29
N ARG A 158 -4.96 5.90 -7.07
CA ARG A 158 -4.51 7.25 -6.66
C ARG A 158 -4.95 8.41 -7.55
N ASN A 159 -5.22 8.15 -8.84
CA ASN A 159 -5.64 9.17 -9.80
C ASN A 159 -7.17 9.26 -9.95
N SER A 160 -7.93 8.44 -9.23
CA SER A 160 -9.39 8.51 -9.22
C SER A 160 -9.86 9.72 -8.42
N SER A 161 -10.93 10.37 -8.86
CA SER A 161 -11.54 11.49 -8.13
C SER A 161 -12.08 11.08 -6.76
N ASN A 162 -12.48 9.82 -6.62
CA ASN A 162 -13.00 9.27 -5.38
C ASN A 162 -12.71 7.77 -5.29
N VAL A 163 -12.27 7.29 -4.13
CA VAL A 163 -11.91 5.89 -3.90
C VAL A 163 -12.70 5.37 -2.71
N LEU A 164 -13.32 4.19 -2.87
CA LEU A 164 -13.96 3.49 -1.76
C LEU A 164 -12.88 2.89 -0.87
N VAL A 165 -12.91 3.19 0.42
CA VAL A 165 -11.96 2.71 1.43
C VAL A 165 -12.73 1.91 2.47
N HIS A 166 -12.25 0.72 2.79
CA HIS A 166 -12.74 -0.07 3.91
C HIS A 166 -11.90 0.24 5.14
N PHE A 167 -12.57 0.34 6.29
CA PHE A 167 -11.89 0.50 7.56
C PHE A 167 -12.56 -0.30 8.68
N THR A 168 -11.75 -0.74 9.63
CA THR A 168 -12.21 -1.53 10.78
C THR A 168 -11.16 -1.49 11.88
N GLN A 169 -11.47 -2.00 13.06
CA GLN A 169 -10.45 -2.24 14.07
C GLN A 169 -9.70 -3.54 13.79
N LYS A 170 -8.40 -3.58 14.12
CA LYS A 170 -7.53 -4.73 13.86
C LYS A 170 -8.08 -6.04 14.44
N ARG A 171 -8.79 -6.02 15.58
CA ARG A 171 -9.43 -7.22 16.17
C ARG A 171 -10.44 -7.92 15.25
N TYR A 172 -10.99 -7.21 14.26
CA TYR A 172 -11.90 -7.78 13.27
C TYR A 172 -11.19 -8.31 12.02
N LEU A 173 -9.86 -8.20 11.96
CA LEU A 173 -9.03 -8.73 10.89
C LEU A 173 -8.49 -10.11 11.25
N LYS A 174 -8.47 -10.99 10.25
CA LYS A 174 -7.76 -12.27 10.29
C LYS A 174 -6.83 -12.36 9.09
N LYS A 175 -5.66 -12.97 9.28
CA LYS A 175 -4.78 -13.34 8.17
C LYS A 175 -5.47 -14.40 7.32
N GLN A 176 -5.47 -14.23 6.00
CA GLN A 176 -5.94 -15.26 5.08
C GLN A 176 -4.92 -16.40 5.06
N LYS A 177 -5.30 -17.58 5.56
CA LYS A 177 -4.43 -18.76 5.53
C LYS A 177 -4.17 -19.17 4.07
N GLY A 178 -2.91 -19.39 3.72
CA GLY A 178 -2.49 -19.72 2.35
C GLY A 178 -2.59 -18.57 1.33
N GLY A 179 -2.97 -17.36 1.77
CA GLY A 179 -2.96 -16.18 0.91
C GLY A 179 -1.55 -15.57 0.77
N PRO A 180 -1.36 -14.68 -0.22
CA PRO A 180 -0.12 -13.92 -0.35
C PRO A 180 0.10 -13.00 0.87
N PRO A 181 1.33 -12.50 1.08
CA PRO A 181 1.61 -11.56 2.15
C PRO A 181 0.66 -10.37 2.17
N GLY A 182 0.14 -10.04 3.35
CA GLY A 182 -0.81 -8.94 3.53
C GLY A 182 -2.25 -9.28 3.17
N ALA A 183 -2.59 -10.50 2.73
CA ALA A 183 -3.97 -10.89 2.50
C ALA A 183 -4.78 -10.96 3.82
N VAL A 184 -5.88 -10.19 3.87
CA VAL A 184 -6.74 -10.06 5.06
C VAL A 184 -8.17 -10.54 4.81
N ILE A 185 -8.77 -11.12 5.85
CA ILE A 185 -10.21 -11.40 5.94
C ILE A 185 -10.79 -10.43 6.98
N MET A 186 -11.78 -9.65 6.58
CA MET A 186 -12.50 -8.73 7.47
C MET A 186 -13.80 -9.40 7.93
N LYS A 187 -13.99 -9.54 9.25
CA LYS A 187 -15.27 -10.02 9.81
C LYS A 187 -16.35 -8.94 9.79
N ALA A 188 -15.95 -7.71 10.03
CA ALA A 188 -16.80 -6.53 10.04
C ALA A 188 -15.95 -5.34 9.59
N PHE A 189 -16.53 -4.47 8.78
CA PHE A 189 -15.88 -3.25 8.30
C PHE A 189 -16.94 -2.20 7.98
N GLN A 190 -16.51 -0.94 8.00
CA GLN A 190 -17.25 0.19 7.48
C GLN A 190 -16.58 0.63 6.18
N SER A 191 -17.31 1.38 5.36
CA SER A 191 -16.79 1.91 4.11
C SER A 191 -17.02 3.41 4.04
N MET A 192 -16.06 4.12 3.48
CA MET A 192 -16.20 5.54 3.18
C MET A 192 -15.55 5.87 1.85
N PHE A 193 -16.02 6.93 1.23
CA PHE A 193 -15.41 7.49 0.04
C PHE A 193 -14.36 8.52 0.45
N ALA A 194 -13.18 8.45 -0.15
CA ALA A 194 -12.09 9.39 0.10
C ALA A 194 -11.46 9.85 -1.21
N LYS A 195 -11.15 11.15 -1.27
CA LYS A 195 -10.31 11.72 -2.31
C LYS A 195 -8.84 11.41 -1.98
N PRO A 196 -8.06 10.82 -2.90
CA PRO A 196 -6.63 10.58 -2.68
C PRO A 196 -5.89 11.87 -2.30
N ALA A 197 -5.21 11.87 -1.16
CA ALA A 197 -4.35 12.97 -0.73
C ALA A 197 -3.28 12.46 0.25
N LEU A 198 -2.13 13.13 0.27
CA LEU A 198 -1.17 13.00 1.36
C LEU A 198 -1.64 13.86 2.54
N PRO A 199 -1.44 13.42 3.79
CA PRO A 199 -1.59 14.29 4.95
C PRO A 199 -0.66 15.48 4.77
N THR A 200 -1.22 16.69 4.60
CA THR A 200 -0.43 17.91 4.63
C THR A 200 0.14 18.05 6.03
N ALA A 201 1.47 18.11 6.14
CA ALA A 201 2.11 18.56 7.36
C ALA A 201 1.69 20.01 7.56
N ASP A 202 0.81 20.28 8.52
CA ASP A 202 0.61 21.64 8.96
C ASP A 202 1.97 22.20 9.36
N SER A 203 2.29 23.33 8.74
CA SER A 203 3.45 24.19 8.95
C SER A 203 3.96 24.14 10.38
N GLN A 204 5.14 23.55 10.58
CA GLN A 204 5.97 23.86 11.73
C GLN A 204 6.30 25.35 11.65
N GLY A 205 5.96 26.04 12.74
CA GLY A 205 5.99 27.49 12.84
C GLY A 205 7.34 28.13 12.57
N GLU A 206 7.23 29.40 12.21
CA GLU A 206 8.18 30.48 12.37
C GLU A 206 9.45 30.12 13.16
N ASN A 207 10.60 30.20 12.50
CA ASN A 207 11.83 30.58 13.18
C ASN A 207 12.29 31.92 12.59
N SER A 208 11.67 33.00 13.08
CA SER A 208 12.21 34.36 12.99
C SER A 208 13.41 34.46 13.93
N GLY A 209 14.59 34.15 13.39
CA GLY A 209 15.87 34.41 14.04
C GLY A 209 16.75 35.25 13.13
N ALA A 210 16.55 36.57 13.14
CA ALA A 210 17.51 37.51 12.57
C ALA A 210 18.73 37.61 13.49
N PRO A 211 19.98 37.51 12.99
CA PRO A 211 21.14 37.92 13.76
C PRO A 211 21.32 39.44 13.61
N GLY A 212 21.42 40.11 14.75
CA GLY A 212 21.99 41.46 14.85
C GLY A 212 23.51 41.44 14.79
#